data_AF-A0A950G988-F1
#
_entry.id   AF-A0A950G988-F1
#
_cell.length_a   1.000
_cell.length_b   1.000
_cell.length_c   1.000
_cell.angle_alpha   90.00
_cell.angle_beta   90.00
_cell.angle_gamma   90.00
#
_symmetry.space_group_name_H-M   'P 1'
#
loop_
_entity.id
_entity.type
_entity.pdbx_description
1 polymer ?
#
loop_
_entity_poly.entity_id
_entity_poly.type
_entity_poly.pdbx_seq_one_letter_code
_entity_poly.pdbx_strand_id
1 'polypeptide(L)'
;MQLVRQQHGVLQNAQSVRDRHISGWLTIAKMAERLQVSTSWIKRRIRDGIIQIRRDPRDQHYLFPDTPDSITALKELQSGIRNHLVIDPRSNN
;
A
#
# COMPACT_ATOMS: atom_id res chain seq x y z
N MET A 1 -15.20 -8.83 -33.04
CA MET A 1 -14.15 -7.84 -32.76
C MET A 1 -14.22 -7.49 -31.27
N GLN A 2 -13.54 -8.23 -30.39
CA GLN A 2 -13.53 -7.93 -28.95
C GLN A 2 -12.09 -7.96 -28.46
N LEU A 3 -11.49 -6.79 -28.38
CA LEU A 3 -10.11 -6.62 -27.93
C LEU A 3 -10.04 -6.92 -26.44
N VAL A 4 -9.24 -7.94 -26.14
CA VAL A 4 -8.79 -8.39 -24.82
C VAL A 4 -8.52 -7.19 -23.90
N ARG A 5 -9.19 -7.18 -22.73
CA ARG A 5 -8.88 -6.23 -21.65
C ARG A 5 -7.52 -6.59 -21.08
N GLN A 6 -6.48 -5.87 -21.50
CA GLN A 6 -5.11 -6.09 -21.02
C GLN A 6 -4.99 -5.66 -19.54
N GLN A 7 -5.23 -6.62 -18.64
CA GLN A 7 -4.90 -6.52 -17.22
C GLN A 7 -3.43 -6.90 -16.98
N HIS A 8 -2.49 -6.13 -17.53
CA HIS A 8 -1.06 -6.33 -17.24
C HIS A 8 -0.37 -4.97 -17.11
N GLY A 9 -0.65 -4.28 -16.01
CA GLY A 9 0.13 -3.13 -15.58
C GLY A 9 1.48 -3.57 -15.02
N VAL A 10 2.41 -3.89 -15.91
CA VAL A 10 3.87 -3.74 -15.75
C VAL A 10 4.42 -4.24 -14.40
N LEU A 11 4.65 -5.54 -14.29
CA LEU A 11 5.73 -6.09 -13.47
C LEU A 11 7.06 -5.86 -14.21
N GLN A 12 7.52 -4.61 -14.30
CA GLN A 12 8.88 -4.34 -14.78
C GLN A 12 9.53 -3.30 -13.87
N ASN A 13 10.62 -3.73 -13.25
CA ASN A 13 11.60 -2.94 -12.50
C ASN A 13 11.23 -2.55 -11.07
N ALA A 14 11.06 -3.55 -10.21
CA ALA A 14 11.12 -3.44 -8.74
C ALA A 14 12.51 -3.04 -8.19
N GLN A 15 13.48 -2.66 -9.04
CA GLN A 15 14.89 -2.58 -8.66
C GLN A 15 15.58 -1.22 -8.79
N SER A 16 15.00 -0.22 -9.45
CA SER A 16 15.76 1.02 -9.72
C SER A 16 14.93 2.30 -9.81
N VAL A 17 14.28 2.76 -8.72
CA VAL A 17 14.15 4.22 -8.46
C VAL A 17 14.07 4.48 -6.95
N ARG A 18 15.25 4.71 -6.36
CA ARG A 18 15.49 5.43 -5.09
C ARG A 18 14.97 4.76 -3.82
N ASP A 19 15.90 4.04 -3.18
CA ASP A 19 15.96 3.77 -1.74
C ASP A 19 15.71 5.04 -0.92
N ARG A 20 14.44 5.38 -0.72
CA ARG A 20 13.97 6.07 0.49
C ARG A 20 13.48 4.99 1.44
N HIS A 21 14.39 4.10 1.82
CA HIS A 21 14.15 3.17 2.92
C HIS A 21 14.20 3.98 4.22
N ILE A 22 13.05 4.53 4.62
CA ILE A 22 12.88 5.04 5.97
C ILE A 22 12.69 3.78 6.82
N SER A 23 13.70 3.37 7.59
CA SER A 23 13.64 2.18 8.43
C SER A 23 12.35 2.15 9.26
N GLY A 24 11.46 1.20 8.96
CA GLY A 24 10.15 1.05 9.61
C GLY A 24 8.95 1.57 8.82
N TRP A 25 9.12 2.18 7.64
CA TRP A 25 8.04 2.75 6.83
C TRP A 25 8.14 2.39 5.34
N LEU A 26 7.01 1.99 4.75
CA LEU A 26 6.81 1.64 3.35
C LEU A 26 5.92 2.69 2.66
N THR A 27 6.30 3.06 1.44
CA THR A 27 5.43 3.87 0.57
C THR A 27 4.32 3.01 -0.05
N ILE A 28 3.30 3.65 -0.62
CA ILE A 28 2.23 2.96 -1.39
C ILE A 28 2.82 2.01 -2.45
N ALA A 29 3.89 2.42 -3.14
CA ALA A 29 4.52 1.60 -4.17
C ALA A 29 5.08 0.30 -3.58
N LYS A 30 5.88 0.39 -2.51
CA LYS A 30 6.48 -0.78 -1.88
C LYS A 30 5.45 -1.70 -1.24
N MET A 31 4.40 -1.11 -0.67
CA MET A 31 3.29 -1.88 -0.10
C MET A 31 2.50 -2.62 -1.19
N ALA A 32 2.27 -1.96 -2.33
CA ALA A 32 1.63 -2.60 -3.49
C ALA A 32 2.43 -3.79 -4.00
N GLU A 33 3.76 -3.66 -4.08
CA GLU A 33 4.66 -4.78 -4.43
C GLU A 33 4.55 -5.95 -3.44
N ARG A 34 4.55 -5.68 -2.13
CA ARG A 34 4.45 -6.71 -1.07
C ARG A 34 3.11 -7.44 -1.08
N LEU A 35 2.02 -6.74 -1.42
CA LEU A 35 0.67 -7.30 -1.54
C LEU A 35 0.38 -7.88 -2.94
N GLN A 36 1.30 -7.70 -3.89
CA GLN A 36 1.11 -8.02 -5.31
C GLN A 36 -0.16 -7.39 -5.91
N VAL A 37 -0.48 -6.17 -5.49
CA VAL A 37 -1.62 -5.38 -6.00
C VAL A 37 -1.14 -4.15 -6.76
N SER A 38 -2.05 -3.47 -7.45
CA SER A 38 -1.72 -2.17 -8.05
C SER A 38 -1.70 -1.05 -7.01
N THR A 39 -0.84 -0.05 -7.20
CA THR A 39 -0.83 1.17 -6.37
C THR A 39 -2.18 1.89 -6.39
N SER A 40 -2.89 1.83 -7.51
CA SER A 40 -4.26 2.34 -7.67
C SER A 40 -5.27 1.64 -6.77
N TRP A 41 -5.12 0.33 -6.51
CA TRP A 41 -5.96 -0.40 -5.56
C TRP A 41 -5.83 0.20 -4.15
N ILE A 42 -4.60 0.39 -3.68
CA ILE A 42 -4.34 0.99 -2.36
C ILE A 42 -4.89 2.42 -2.30
N LYS A 43 -4.58 3.27 -3.30
CA LYS A 43 -5.10 4.65 -3.38
C LYS A 43 -6.62 4.69 -3.36
N ARG A 44 -7.28 3.75 -4.05
CA ARG A 44 -8.74 3.63 -4.04
C ARG A 44 -9.26 3.27 -2.66
N ARG A 45 -8.65 2.31 -1.96
CA ARG A 45 -9.06 1.95 -0.59
C ARG A 45 -8.88 3.10 0.39
N ILE A 46 -7.84 3.93 0.23
CA ILE A 46 -7.65 5.15 1.03
C ILE A 46 -8.76 6.17 0.72
N ARG A 47 -9.02 6.42 -0.57
CA ARG A 47 -10.05 7.36 -1.00
C ARG A 47 -11.46 6.93 -0.58
N ASP A 48 -11.74 5.64 -0.64
CA ASP A 48 -13.01 5.04 -0.23
C ASP A 48 -13.12 4.97 1.32
N GLY A 49 -12.10 5.40 2.08
CA GLY A 49 -12.09 5.41 3.55
C GLY A 49 -11.90 4.04 4.19
N ILE A 50 -11.65 3.00 3.40
CA ILE A 50 -11.40 1.63 3.85
C ILE A 50 -10.03 1.50 4.52
N ILE A 51 -9.03 2.22 4.00
CA ILE A 51 -7.74 2.39 4.65
C ILE A 51 -7.67 3.81 5.18
N GLN A 52 -7.88 3.97 6.48
CA GLN A 52 -7.67 5.24 7.15
C GLN A 52 -6.20 5.38 7.50
N ILE A 53 -5.50 6.18 6.69
CA ILE A 53 -4.09 6.48 6.89
C ILE A 53 -3.87 7.97 6.74
N ARG A 54 -3.09 8.54 7.65
CA ARG A 54 -2.71 9.94 7.59
C ARG A 54 -1.52 10.13 6.68
N ARG A 55 -1.54 11.19 5.87
CA ARG A 55 -0.34 11.61 5.13
C ARG A 55 0.66 12.12 6.14
N ASP A 56 1.91 11.72 5.98
CA ASP A 56 2.98 12.28 6.79
C ASP A 56 3.14 13.78 6.45
N PRO A 57 3.14 14.69 7.43
CA PRO A 57 3.20 16.12 7.17
C PRO A 57 4.59 16.59 6.69
N ARG A 58 5.65 15.80 6.89
CA ARG A 58 7.01 16.14 6.47
C ARG A 58 7.23 15.78 5.01
N ASP A 59 6.80 14.58 4.62
CA ASP A 59 7.02 14.08 3.26
C ASP A 59 5.81 14.24 2.34
N GLN A 60 4.62 14.57 2.85
CA GLN A 60 3.33 14.57 2.12
C GLN A 60 2.98 13.23 1.45
N HIS A 61 3.68 12.15 1.83
CA HIS A 61 3.45 10.81 1.34
C HIS A 61 2.62 10.00 2.34
N TYR A 62 1.91 9.00 1.83
CA TYR A 62 1.29 7.97 2.68
C TYR A 62 2.38 6.96 3.05
N LEU A 63 2.65 6.85 4.35
CA LEU A 63 3.64 5.95 4.92
C LEU A 63 2.93 4.85 5.70
N PHE A 64 3.13 3.61 5.27
CA PHE A 64 2.66 2.42 5.94
C PHE A 64 3.76 1.89 6.85
N PRO A 65 3.49 1.44 8.08
CA PRO A 65 4.49 0.78 8.90
C PRO A 65 4.95 -0.54 8.25
N ASP A 66 6.27 -0.76 8.17
CA ASP A 66 6.87 -2.04 7.75
C ASP A 66 6.88 -3.06 8.91
N THR A 67 5.76 -3.17 9.62
CA THR A 67 5.60 -4.17 10.69
C THR A 67 4.86 -5.40 10.17
N PRO A 68 5.25 -6.62 10.61
CA PRO A 68 4.57 -7.85 10.20
C PRO A 68 3.06 -7.83 10.46
N ASP A 69 2.63 -7.19 11.55
CA ASP A 69 1.22 -7.04 11.92
C ASP A 69 0.45 -6.21 10.89
N SER A 70 1.04 -5.13 10.41
CA SER A 70 0.43 -4.24 9.41
C SER A 70 0.33 -4.92 8.04
N ILE A 71 1.36 -5.69 7.67
CA ILE A 71 1.34 -6.50 6.45
C ILE A 71 0.23 -7.56 6.54
N THR A 72 0.11 -8.23 7.69
CA THR A 72 -0.93 -9.24 7.93
C THR A 72 -2.32 -8.61 7.87
N ALA A 73 -2.54 -7.49 8.54
CA ALA A 73 -3.82 -6.79 8.52
C ALA A 73 -4.22 -6.30 7.10
N LEU A 74 -3.24 -5.93 6.27
CA LEU A 74 -3.48 -5.59 4.86
C LEU A 74 -3.80 -6.83 4.00
N LYS A 75 -3.16 -7.98 4.27
CA LYS A 75 -3.52 -9.25 3.63
C LYS A 75 -4.92 -9.71 4.03
N GLU A 76 -5.32 -9.55 5.29
CA GLU A 76 -6.70 -9.79 5.74
C GLU A 76 -7.70 -8.88 5.03
N LEU A 77 -7.34 -7.60 4.85
CA LEU A 77 -8.14 -6.64 4.11
C LEU A 77 -8.28 -7.02 2.62
N GLN A 78 -7.21 -7.54 2.03
CA GLN A 78 -7.21 -8.04 0.65
C GLN A 78 -8.08 -9.29 0.51
N SER A 79 -7.97 -10.22 1.45
CA SER A 79 -8.78 -11.47 1.49
C SER A 79 -10.23 -11.23 1.87
N GLY A 80 -10.60 -10.02 2.30
CA GLY A 80 -11.96 -9.68 2.75
C GLY A 80 -12.30 -10.18 4.15
N ILE A 81 -11.31 -10.65 4.91
CA ILE A 81 -11.45 -11.02 6.33
C ILE A 81 -11.69 -9.74 7.15
N ARG A 82 -10.99 -8.67 6.77
CA ARG A 82 -11.09 -7.36 7.40
C ARG A 82 -11.73 -6.39 6.43
N ASN A 83 -12.67 -5.57 6.91
CA ASN A 83 -13.39 -4.60 6.06
C ASN A 83 -12.82 -3.18 6.16
N HIS A 84 -12.07 -2.90 7.23
CA HIS A 84 -11.57 -1.57 7.54
C HIS A 84 -10.22 -1.68 8.24
N LEU A 85 -9.27 -0.83 7.85
CA LEU A 85 -7.95 -0.77 8.43
C LEU A 85 -7.59 0.67 8.78
N VAL A 86 -7.22 0.90 10.03
CA VAL A 86 -6.69 2.18 10.50
C VAL A 86 -5.19 2.02 10.71
N ILE A 87 -4.41 2.90 10.07
CA ILE A 87 -2.97 2.97 10.19
C ILE A 87 -2.64 4.37 10.70
N ASP A 88 -2.17 4.44 11.94
CA ASP A 88 -1.64 5.68 12.49
C ASP A 88 -0.11 5.70 12.33
N PRO A 89 0.46 6.63 11.54
CA PRO A 89 1.90 6.74 11.37
C PRO A 89 2.64 7.18 12.65
N ARG A 90 1.98 7.36 13.79
CA ARG A 90 2.62 7.59 15.09
C ARG A 90 2.31 6.57 16.17
N SER A 91 1.55 5.52 15.88
CA SER A 91 1.37 4.41 16.83
C SER A 91 2.48 3.37 16.68
N ASN A 92 3.71 3.76 17.03
CA ASN A 92 4.72 2.82 17.49
C ASN A 92 5.06 3.26 18.91
N ASN A 93 4.42 2.61 19.88
CA ASN A 93 4.81 2.64 21.29
C ASN A 93 5.49 1.31 21.60
#